data_AF-A0A645B698-F1
#
_entry.id   AF-A0A645B698-F1
#
_cell.length_a   1.000
_cell.length_b   1.000
_cell.length_c   1.000
_cell.angle_alpha   90.00
_cell.angle_beta   90.00
_cell.angle_gamma   90.00
#
_symmetry.space_group_name_H-M   'P 1'
#
loop_
_entity.id
_entity.type
_entity.pdbx_description
1 polymer ?
#
loop_
_entity_poly.entity_id
_entity_poly.type
_entity_poly.pdbx_seq_one_letter_code
_entity_poly.pdbx_strand_id
1 'polypeptide(L)' 'MPICMAKTQYSLTDDQTKLGRPTGFRITVRQLTVSAGAGFIVALTGEIMKMPGLPKVPAAEKIDVDENGVISGLF' A
#
# COMPACT_ATOMS: atom_id res chain seq x y z
N MET A 1 16.98 -14.04 10.01
CA MET A 1 16.38 -12.83 9.41
C MET A 1 14.93 -12.72 9.85
N PRO A 2 14.45 -11.55 10.32
CA PRO A 2 13.04 -11.33 10.64
C PRO A 2 12.13 -11.40 9.41
N ILE A 3 10.82 -11.51 9.65
CA ILE A 3 9.79 -11.57 8.60
C ILE A 3 8.93 -10.30 8.63
N CYS A 4 8.80 -9.66 7.48
CA CYS A 4 7.88 -8.55 7.23
C CYS A 4 6.66 -9.07 6.45
N MET A 5 5.46 -8.99 7.05
CA MET A 5 4.22 -9.44 6.43
C MET A 5 3.63 -8.34 5.55
N ALA A 6 3.58 -8.56 4.23
CA ALA A 6 2.96 -7.66 3.28
C ALA A 6 1.55 -8.18 2.91
N LYS A 7 0.54 -7.59 3.57
CA LYS A 7 -0.88 -7.93 3.44
C LYS A 7 -1.74 -6.66 3.41
N THR A 8 -3.04 -6.83 3.10
CA THR A 8 -4.03 -5.73 3.19
C THR A 8 -4.07 -5.12 4.59
N GLN A 9 -4.14 -3.80 4.69
CA GLN A 9 -4.26 -3.07 5.96
C GLN A 9 -5.69 -3.04 6.51
N TYR A 10 -6.68 -3.39 5.69
CA TYR A 10 -8.11 -3.24 6.03
C TYR A 10 -8.66 -4.40 6.89
N SER A 11 -7.96 -5.53 6.92
CA SER A 11 -8.36 -6.73 7.66
C SER A 11 -7.19 -7.34 8.42
N LEU A 12 -7.49 -8.08 9.49
CA LEU A 12 -6.52 -8.96 10.14
C LEU A 12 -6.15 -10.17 9.25
N THR A 13 -7.05 -10.56 8.34
CA THR A 13 -6.81 -11.64 7.36
C THR A 13 -6.13 -11.12 6.10
N ASP A 14 -5.76 -11.98 5.15
CA ASP A 14 -5.30 -11.59 3.81
C ASP A 14 -6.45 -11.13 2.87
N ASP A 15 -7.70 -11.20 3.31
CA ASP A 15 -8.91 -10.75 2.62
C ASP A 15 -9.44 -9.44 3.21
N GLN A 16 -9.47 -8.39 2.40
CA GLN A 16 -9.87 -7.04 2.81
C GLN A 16 -11.34 -6.90 3.24
N THR A 17 -12.20 -7.84 2.86
CA THR A 17 -13.64 -7.79 3.13
C THR A 17 -14.00 -8.32 4.52
N LYS A 18 -13.08 -9.02 5.20
CA LYS A 18 -13.31 -9.61 6.53
C LYS A 18 -12.98 -8.61 7.63
N LEU A 19 -13.99 -7.88 8.07
CA LEU A 19 -13.86 -6.83 9.08
C LEU A 19 -13.98 -7.36 10.52
N GLY A 20 -13.60 -6.53 11.48
CA GLY A 20 -13.71 -6.84 12.92
C GLY A 20 -12.64 -7.84 13.38
N ARG A 21 -13.07 -8.89 14.09
CA ARG A 21 -12.20 -9.93 14.65
C ARG A 21 -12.48 -11.29 13.99
N PRO A 22 -12.03 -11.50 12.74
CA PRO A 22 -12.15 -12.80 12.08
C PRO A 22 -11.34 -13.87 12.82
N THR A 23 -11.86 -15.09 12.87
CA THR A 23 -11.21 -16.27 13.48
C THR A 23 -11.20 -17.44 12.50
N GLY A 24 -10.33 -18.43 12.74
CA GLY A 24 -10.27 -19.63 11.90
C GLY A 24 -9.85 -19.40 10.44
N PHE A 25 -9.22 -18.25 10.13
CA PHE A 25 -8.76 -17.94 8.78
C PHE A 25 -7.36 -18.49 8.52
N ARG A 26 -7.07 -18.76 7.24
CA ARG A 26 -5.73 -19.07 6.75
C ARG A 26 -5.15 -17.85 6.06
N ILE A 27 -3.83 -17.69 6.17
CA ILE A 27 -3.08 -16.70 5.39
C ILE A 27 -2.39 -17.45 4.25
N THR A 28 -2.60 -17.00 3.03
CA THR A 28 -1.95 -17.53 1.84
C THR A 28 -0.71 -16.70 1.57
N VAL A 29 0.48 -17.31 1.50
CA VAL A 29 1.72 -16.63 1.10
C VAL A 29 2.02 -17.02 -0.34
N ARG A 30 2.00 -16.03 -1.26
CA ARG A 30 2.23 -16.26 -2.69
C ARG A 30 3.71 -16.21 -3.07
N GLN A 31 4.47 -15.33 -2.44
CA GLN A 31 5.87 -15.10 -2.77
C GLN A 31 6.65 -14.61 -1.56
N LEU A 32 7.93 -14.96 -1.51
CA LEU A 32 8.90 -14.41 -0.57
C LEU A 32 9.92 -13.57 -1.34
N THR A 33 10.28 -12.40 -0.82
CA THR A 33 11.36 -11.57 -1.36
C THR A 33 12.37 -11.27 -0.26
N VAL A 34 13.66 -11.40 -0.55
CA VAL A 34 14.71 -11.20 0.44
C VAL A 34 15.24 -9.78 0.36
N SER A 35 15.05 -9.01 1.42
CA SER A 35 15.64 -7.66 1.58
C SER A 35 16.93 -7.76 2.38
N ALA A 36 17.97 -8.35 1.79
CA ALA A 36 19.22 -8.68 2.47
C ALA A 36 19.88 -7.46 3.13
N GLY A 37 19.90 -6.31 2.45
CA GLY A 37 20.46 -5.06 3.00
C GLY A 37 19.70 -4.52 4.22
N ALA A 38 18.38 -4.75 4.30
CA ALA A 38 17.56 -4.34 5.43
C ALA A 38 17.45 -5.44 6.52
N GLY A 39 17.96 -6.64 6.25
CA GLY A 39 18.05 -7.75 7.20
C GLY A 39 16.78 -8.60 7.36
N PHE A 40 15.72 -8.41 6.55
CA PHE A 40 14.45 -9.13 6.66
C PHE A 40 13.95 -9.76 5.34
N ILE A 41 13.00 -10.69 5.47
CA ILE A 41 12.30 -11.33 4.35
C ILE A 41 10.88 -10.79 4.28
N VAL A 42 10.43 -10.37 3.10
CA VAL A 42 9.06 -9.90 2.85
C VAL A 42 8.20 -11.07 2.39
N ALA A 43 7.13 -11.36 3.13
CA ALA A 43 6.13 -12.36 2.77
C ALA A 43 4.90 -11.69 2.16
N LEU A 44 4.65 -11.94 0.87
CA LEU A 44 3.55 -11.35 0.12
C LEU A 44 2.33 -12.26 0.18
N THR A 45 1.22 -11.79 0.75
CA THR A 45 -0.01 -12.59 0.88
C THR A 45 -1.04 -12.32 -0.20
N GLY A 46 -1.04 -11.10 -0.76
CA GLY A 46 -1.97 -10.67 -1.79
C GLY A 46 -1.29 -9.77 -2.81
N GLU A 47 -2.08 -9.01 -3.55
CA GLU A 47 -1.55 -7.97 -4.41
C GLU A 47 -1.20 -6.73 -3.57
N ILE A 48 0.04 -6.30 -3.70
CA ILE A 48 0.56 -5.10 -3.03
C ILE A 48 0.92 -4.11 -4.12
N MET A 49 0.21 -2.98 -4.15
CA MET A 49 0.54 -1.89 -5.05
C MET A 49 1.86 -1.25 -4.63
N LYS A 50 2.88 -1.40 -5.48
CA LYS A 50 4.18 -0.72 -5.31
C LYS A 50 4.27 0.60 -6.08
N MET A 51 3.38 0.79 -7.04
CA MET A 51 3.33 1.96 -7.92
C MET A 51 1.87 2.41 -8.06
N PRO A 52 1.43 3.44 -7.33
CA PRO A 52 0.08 3.97 -7.47
C PRO A 52 -0.06 4.70 -8.81
N GLY A 53 -1.22 4.53 -9.47
CA GLY A 53 -1.57 5.28 -10.67
C GLY A 53 -2.23 6.63 -10.36
N LEU A 54 -2.41 7.46 -11.38
CA LEU A 54 -3.20 8.68 -11.29
C LEU A 54 -4.70 8.38 -11.32
N PRO A 55 -5.54 9.13 -10.57
CA PRO A 55 -6.99 9.02 -10.66
C PRO A 55 -7.52 9.60 -11.98
N LYS A 56 -8.81 9.37 -12.27
CA LYS A 56 -9.48 9.85 -13.50
C LYS A 56 -9.30 11.36 -13.73
N VAL A 57 -9.32 12.15 -12.65
CA VAL A 57 -9.05 13.59 -12.67
C VAL A 57 -7.85 13.81 -11.75
N PRO A 58 -6.63 13.92 -12.29
CA PRO A 58 -5.44 14.16 -11.50
C PRO A 58 -5.49 15.51 -10.78
N ALA A 59 -5.03 15.57 -9.54
CA ALA A 59 -4.88 16.84 -8.82
C ALA A 59 -4.02 17.85 -9.59
N ALA A 60 -3.09 17.35 -10.43
CA ALA A 60 -2.21 18.15 -11.27
C ALA A 60 -2.94 19.13 -12.20
N GLU A 61 -4.18 18.82 -12.63
CA GLU A 61 -4.99 19.74 -13.45
C GLU A 61 -5.40 21.02 -12.71
N LYS A 62 -5.34 21.01 -11.37
CA LYS A 62 -5.68 22.14 -10.50
C LYS A 62 -4.47 22.78 -9.85
N ILE A 63 -3.26 22.25 -10.08
CA ILE A 63 -2.03 22.82 -9.55
C ILE A 63 -1.63 23.98 -10.44
N ASP A 64 -1.53 25.17 -9.85
CA ASP A 64 -1.14 26.38 -10.56
C ASP A 64 -0.39 27.35 -9.64
N VAL A 65 0.30 28.33 -10.23
CA VAL A 65 1.08 29.37 -9.54
C VAL A 65 0.53 30.74 -9.92
N ASP A 66 0.10 31.52 -8.93
CA ASP A 66 -0.40 32.87 -9.17
C ASP A 66 0.72 33.89 -9.45
N GLU A 67 0.34 35.13 -9.76
CA GLU A 67 1.27 36.24 -10.06
C GLU A 67 2.20 36.60 -8.89
N ASN A 68 1.85 36.21 -7.67
CA ASN A 68 2.64 36.43 -6.46
C ASN A 68 3.55 35.23 -6.14
N GLY A 69 3.55 34.19 -6.97
CA GLY A 69 4.30 32.96 -6.74
C GLY A 69 3.65 32.02 -5.72
N VAL A 70 2.36 32.20 -5.39
CA VAL A 70 1.63 31.34 -4.46
C VAL A 70 1.04 30.15 -5.22
N ILE A 71 1.33 28.95 -4.72
CA ILE A 71 0.87 27.71 -5.32
C ILE A 71 -0.53 27.35 -4.82
N SER A 72 -1.44 27.01 -5.73
CA SER A 72 -2.79 26.53 -5.44
C SER A 72 -2.97 25.06 -5.84
N GLY A 73 -3.97 24.38 -5.27
CA GLY A 73 -4.35 23.00 -5.66
C GLY A 73 -3.44 21.87 -5.16
N LEU A 74 -2.46 22.16 -4.28
CA LEU A 74 -1.55 21.17 -3.71
C LEU A 74 -2.12 20.41 -2.50
N PHE A 75 -3.09 21.01 -1.80
CA PHE A 75 -3.73 20.49 -0.58
C PHE A 75 -5.23 20.78 -0.60
#